data_AF-M6AE43-F1
#
_entry.id   AF-M6AE43-F1
#
_cell.length_a   1.000
_cell.length_b   1.000
_cell.length_c   1.000
_cell.angle_alpha   90.00
_cell.angle_beta   90.00
_cell.angle_gamma   90.00
#
_symmetry.space_group_name_H-M   'P 1'
#
loop_
_entity.id
_entity.type
_entity.pdbx_description
1 polymer ?
#
loop_
_entity_poly.entity_id
_entity_poly.type
_entity_poly.pdbx_seq_one_letter_code
_entity_poly.pdbx_strand_id
1 'polypeptide(L)'
;MNYEQLFEQGKFPRTRLVLNRIAKATQEAWTNNTLAAKPSWWGKMAMSNRPGGGGGILIRKIPGGFQVYHPNKGKYNYMAVIERGRGRYDMRPSLLGGSRARMGANGPYVIVPITKNENGTPVSPKNNSINSVIIKTGSFKEENAHGQMVTRNRYKYRQDPGMTGQGNVFAREQKYKNGKIQRSFVKFVVVTEKSRNFFQPAIPAQKILAGIKEDVKSALKSKTLKQAVASDTKDLILDLLAKKKNR
;
A
#
# COMPACT_ATOMS: atom_id res chain seq x y z
N MET A 1 -13.65 -16.49 -40.25
CA MET A 1 -14.33 -15.86 -39.09
C MET A 1 -13.44 -16.09 -37.88
N ASN A 2 -12.86 -15.05 -37.27
CA ASN A 2 -12.01 -15.22 -36.09
C ASN A 2 -12.91 -15.21 -34.82
N TYR A 3 -12.74 -16.19 -33.93
CA TYR A 3 -13.46 -16.27 -32.66
C TYR A 3 -13.28 -15.02 -31.79
N GLU A 4 -12.10 -14.38 -31.85
CA GLU A 4 -11.84 -13.12 -31.12
C GLU A 4 -12.73 -11.99 -31.64
N GLN A 5 -12.86 -11.85 -32.97
CA GLN A 5 -13.73 -10.84 -33.57
C GLN A 5 -15.20 -11.08 -33.20
N LEU A 6 -15.63 -12.34 -33.20
CA LEU A 6 -16.98 -12.71 -32.79
C LEU A 6 -17.24 -12.44 -31.30
N PHE A 7 -16.24 -12.70 -30.46
CA PHE A 7 -16.30 -12.37 -29.04
C PHE A 7 -16.45 -10.86 -28.85
N GLU A 8 -15.64 -10.05 -29.54
CA GLU A 8 -15.72 -8.58 -29.48
C GLU A 8 -17.08 -8.05 -29.98
N GLN A 9 -17.60 -8.61 -31.07
CA GLN A 9 -18.95 -8.35 -31.61
C GLN A 9 -20.10 -8.79 -30.69
N GLY A 10 -19.80 -9.38 -29.52
CA GLY A 10 -20.80 -9.74 -28.53
C GLY A 10 -21.53 -11.06 -28.83
N LYS A 11 -20.99 -11.90 -29.72
CA LYS A 11 -21.58 -13.22 -30.03
C LYS A 11 -21.38 -14.27 -28.95
N PHE A 12 -20.61 -13.96 -27.91
CA PHE A 12 -20.35 -14.84 -26.77
C PHE A 12 -20.73 -14.19 -25.42
N PRO A 13 -22.01 -13.83 -25.22
CA PRO A 13 -22.44 -13.05 -24.04
C PRO A 13 -22.28 -13.83 -22.74
N ARG A 14 -22.57 -15.14 -22.71
CA ARG A 14 -22.47 -15.95 -21.48
C ARG A 14 -21.01 -16.16 -21.11
N THR A 15 -20.18 -16.47 -22.10
CA THR A 15 -18.73 -16.62 -21.95
C THR A 15 -18.11 -15.35 -21.40
N ARG A 16 -18.47 -14.19 -21.97
CA ARG A 16 -17.99 -12.87 -21.50
C ARG A 16 -18.39 -12.61 -20.06
N LEU A 17 -19.60 -12.96 -19.66
CA LEU A 17 -20.08 -12.81 -18.28
C LEU A 17 -19.28 -13.68 -17.30
N VAL A 18 -19.00 -14.94 -17.64
CA VAL A 18 -18.20 -15.84 -16.79
C VAL A 18 -16.75 -15.33 -16.70
N LEU A 19 -16.13 -14.94 -17.82
CA LEU A 19 -14.78 -14.37 -17.82
C LEU A 19 -14.67 -13.09 -16.96
N ASN A 20 -15.68 -12.23 -17.00
CA ASN A 20 -15.71 -11.02 -16.16
C ASN A 20 -15.82 -11.37 -14.66
N ARG A 21 -16.62 -12.39 -14.30
CA ARG A 21 -16.70 -12.88 -12.92
C ARG A 21 -15.35 -13.43 -12.44
N ILE A 22 -14.67 -14.22 -13.27
CA ILE A 22 -13.31 -14.72 -12.97
C ILE A 22 -12.36 -13.55 -12.78
N ALA A 23 -12.38 -12.55 -13.66
CA ALA A 23 -11.50 -11.37 -13.56
C ALA A 23 -11.75 -10.56 -12.27
N LYS A 24 -13.01 -10.35 -11.89
CA LYS A 24 -13.37 -9.66 -10.63
C LYS A 24 -12.91 -10.44 -9.40
N ALA A 25 -13.21 -11.74 -9.33
CA ALA A 25 -12.75 -12.59 -8.24
C ALA A 25 -11.21 -12.60 -8.13
N THR A 26 -10.51 -12.60 -9.27
CA THR A 26 -9.05 -12.51 -9.34
C THR A 26 -8.54 -11.18 -8.77
N GLN A 27 -9.15 -10.06 -9.17
CA GLN A 27 -8.80 -8.73 -8.66
C GLN A 27 -9.01 -8.63 -7.14
N GLU A 28 -10.14 -9.15 -6.64
CA GLU A 28 -10.49 -9.16 -5.22
C GLU A 28 -9.53 -10.04 -4.42
N ALA A 29 -9.27 -11.27 -4.87
CA ALA A 29 -8.32 -12.19 -4.23
C ALA A 29 -6.91 -11.57 -4.17
N TRP A 30 -6.44 -10.98 -5.27
CA TRP A 30 -5.14 -10.31 -5.28
C TRP A 30 -5.10 -9.13 -4.33
N THR A 31 -6.16 -8.32 -4.29
CA THR A 31 -6.29 -7.19 -3.35
C THR A 31 -6.26 -7.66 -1.90
N ASN A 32 -7.09 -8.64 -1.56
CA ASN A 32 -7.21 -9.15 -0.19
C ASN A 32 -5.91 -9.80 0.29
N ASN A 33 -5.28 -10.66 -0.54
CA ASN A 33 -4.03 -11.31 -0.18
C ASN A 33 -2.88 -10.30 -0.01
N THR A 34 -2.86 -9.25 -0.85
CA THR A 34 -1.90 -8.15 -0.71
C THR A 34 -2.12 -7.39 0.60
N LEU A 35 -3.37 -7.10 0.96
CA LEU A 35 -3.72 -6.40 2.20
C LEU A 35 -3.55 -7.27 3.45
N ALA A 36 -3.61 -8.60 3.32
CA ALA A 36 -3.37 -9.54 4.42
C ALA A 36 -1.88 -9.68 4.75
N ALA A 37 -0.99 -9.54 3.76
CA ALA A 37 0.47 -9.64 3.91
C ALA A 37 1.14 -8.52 4.74
N LYS A 38 0.39 -7.83 5.61
CA LYS A 38 0.78 -6.66 6.41
C LYS A 38 1.20 -5.47 5.54
N PRO A 39 0.26 -4.67 5.02
CA PRO A 39 0.62 -3.35 4.57
C PRO A 39 0.98 -2.57 5.83
N SER A 40 2.28 -2.48 6.11
CA SER A 40 2.80 -1.25 6.70
C SER A 40 2.21 -0.05 5.95
N TRP A 41 2.28 1.15 6.51
CA TRP A 41 1.74 2.36 5.87
C TRP A 41 2.06 2.47 4.35
N TRP A 42 3.21 1.95 3.94
CA TRP A 42 3.69 1.86 2.56
C TRP A 42 2.79 1.02 1.64
N GLY A 43 2.33 -0.15 2.11
CA GLY A 43 1.45 -1.03 1.35
C GLY A 43 0.04 -0.47 1.20
N LYS A 44 -0.41 0.36 2.16
CA LYS A 44 -1.73 1.03 2.08
C LYS A 44 -1.72 2.15 1.04
N MET A 45 -0.63 2.91 0.94
CA MET A 45 -0.50 3.92 -0.13
C MET A 45 -0.46 3.26 -1.51
N ALA A 46 0.32 2.18 -1.66
CA ALA A 46 0.46 1.48 -2.93
C ALA A 46 -0.86 0.90 -3.49
N MET A 47 -1.86 0.71 -2.64
CA MET A 47 -3.19 0.22 -2.99
C MET A 47 -4.25 1.34 -3.10
N SER A 48 -3.84 2.60 -3.03
CA SER A 48 -4.78 3.74 -3.06
C SER A 48 -5.19 4.12 -4.49
N ASN A 49 -6.48 4.32 -4.75
CA ASN A 49 -6.99 4.70 -6.07
C ASN A 49 -6.69 6.17 -6.46
N ARG A 50 -5.64 6.80 -5.89
CA ARG A 50 -5.30 8.21 -6.16
C ARG A 50 -4.15 8.35 -7.15
N PRO A 51 -4.20 9.37 -8.04
CA PRO A 51 -3.07 9.69 -8.91
C PRO A 51 -1.80 9.97 -8.08
N GLY A 52 -0.66 9.41 -8.50
CA GLY A 52 0.66 9.65 -7.90
C GLY A 52 1.05 8.74 -6.71
N GLY A 53 0.19 7.80 -6.28
CA GLY A 53 0.40 7.05 -5.04
C GLY A 53 0.38 5.53 -5.09
N GLY A 54 0.16 4.90 -6.25
CA GLY A 54 0.11 3.44 -6.39
C GLY A 54 -1.24 2.96 -6.91
N GLY A 55 -1.32 2.71 -8.21
CA GLY A 55 -2.60 2.61 -8.94
C GLY A 55 -3.38 1.31 -8.75
N GLY A 56 -3.43 0.75 -7.54
CA GLY A 56 -4.29 -0.39 -7.18
C GLY A 56 -4.14 -1.63 -8.07
N ILE A 57 -4.99 -2.63 -7.86
CA ILE A 57 -5.10 -3.76 -8.79
C ILE A 57 -6.32 -3.50 -9.64
N LEU A 58 -6.14 -3.47 -10.96
CA LEU A 58 -7.13 -3.02 -11.93
C LEU A 58 -7.46 -4.12 -12.93
N ILE A 59 -8.63 -4.01 -13.54
CA ILE A 59 -9.07 -4.85 -14.67
C ILE A 59 -9.13 -3.98 -15.91
N ARG A 60 -8.55 -4.44 -17.03
CA ARG A 60 -8.79 -3.88 -18.36
C ARG A 60 -9.27 -4.94 -19.33
N LYS A 61 -10.09 -4.54 -20.30
CA LYS A 61 -10.47 -5.41 -21.42
C LYS A 61 -9.27 -5.62 -22.34
N ILE A 62 -9.13 -6.84 -22.84
CA ILE A 62 -8.15 -7.24 -23.86
C ILE A 62 -8.88 -8.09 -24.90
N PRO A 63 -8.35 -8.25 -26.13
CA PRO A 63 -8.94 -9.15 -27.11
C PRO A 63 -9.19 -10.54 -26.50
N GLY A 64 -10.43 -11.00 -26.58
CA GLY A 64 -10.81 -12.32 -26.07
C GLY A 64 -10.94 -12.44 -24.54
N GLY A 65 -10.87 -11.33 -23.78
CA GLY A 65 -11.10 -11.40 -22.34
C GLY A 65 -10.70 -10.17 -21.51
N PHE A 66 -10.11 -10.44 -20.36
CA PHE A 66 -9.77 -9.43 -19.35
C PHE A 66 -8.37 -9.66 -18.81
N GLN A 67 -7.65 -8.56 -18.56
CA GLN A 67 -6.36 -8.57 -17.88
C GLN A 67 -6.49 -7.91 -16.51
N VAL A 68 -6.10 -8.64 -15.46
CA VAL A 68 -5.92 -8.11 -14.11
C VAL A 68 -4.46 -7.72 -13.92
N TYR A 69 -4.17 -6.48 -13.50
CA TYR A 69 -2.81 -5.95 -13.42
C TYR A 69 -2.65 -4.86 -12.35
N HIS A 70 -1.41 -4.61 -11.93
CA HIS A 70 -1.04 -3.53 -11.03
C HIS A 70 -0.19 -2.50 -11.81
N PRO A 71 -0.67 -1.25 -12.01
CA PRO A 71 -0.07 -0.28 -12.93
C PRO A 71 1.11 0.49 -12.33
N ASN A 72 1.54 0.21 -11.09
CA ASN A 72 2.62 0.96 -10.45
C ASN A 72 3.96 0.72 -11.17
N LYS A 73 4.49 1.78 -11.79
CA LYS A 73 5.81 1.83 -12.45
C LYS A 73 6.84 2.67 -11.67
N GLY A 74 6.52 3.09 -10.45
CA GLY A 74 7.41 3.94 -9.66
C GLY A 74 8.69 3.24 -9.23
N LYS A 75 9.70 4.03 -8.82
CA LYS A 75 10.99 3.55 -8.29
C LYS A 75 10.84 2.51 -7.17
N TYR A 76 9.70 2.51 -6.47
CA TYR A 76 9.33 1.50 -5.50
C TYR A 76 8.12 0.68 -5.97
N ASN A 77 8.37 -0.53 -6.45
CA ASN A 77 7.33 -1.49 -6.82
C ASN A 77 6.98 -2.40 -5.62
N TYR A 78 5.97 -1.99 -4.86
CA TYR A 78 5.52 -2.72 -3.68
C TYR A 78 5.13 -4.17 -3.99
N MET A 79 4.46 -4.42 -5.13
CA MET A 79 4.05 -5.77 -5.52
C MET A 79 5.24 -6.69 -5.79
N ALA A 80 6.30 -6.16 -6.42
CA ALA A 80 7.52 -6.93 -6.63
C ALA A 80 8.20 -7.28 -5.29
N VAL A 81 8.18 -6.34 -4.33
CA VAL A 81 8.77 -6.53 -3.00
C VAL A 81 8.02 -7.58 -2.19
N ILE A 82 6.68 -7.58 -2.18
CA ILE A 82 5.93 -8.61 -1.43
C ILE A 82 6.00 -9.98 -2.12
N GLU A 83 6.05 -10.02 -3.45
CA GLU A 83 6.06 -11.27 -4.19
C GLU A 83 7.40 -12.02 -4.01
N ARG A 84 8.51 -11.28 -4.14
CA ARG A 84 9.88 -11.84 -4.01
C ARG A 84 10.40 -11.84 -2.58
N GLY A 85 9.74 -11.08 -1.71
CA GLY A 85 10.31 -10.70 -0.42
C GLY A 85 11.44 -9.69 -0.57
N ARG A 86 11.94 -9.24 0.57
CA ARG A 86 13.12 -8.38 0.67
C ARG A 86 13.87 -8.71 1.94
N GLY A 87 15.18 -8.89 1.84
CA GLY A 87 16.04 -9.03 3.01
C GLY A 87 15.94 -7.83 3.94
N ARG A 88 16.43 -8.00 5.18
CA ARG A 88 16.63 -6.90 6.11
C ARG A 88 17.47 -5.82 5.43
N TYR A 89 17.05 -4.56 5.49
CA TYR A 89 17.79 -3.48 4.84
C TYR A 89 17.96 -2.28 5.76
N ASP A 90 19.09 -1.61 5.57
CA ASP A 90 19.44 -0.40 6.30
C ASP A 90 18.55 0.76 5.86
N MET A 91 17.85 1.38 6.81
CA MET A 91 16.99 2.53 6.53
C MET A 91 17.76 3.85 6.55
N ARG A 92 18.99 3.91 7.09
CA ARG A 92 19.74 5.16 7.25
C ARG A 92 19.88 5.93 5.94
N PRO A 93 20.29 5.31 4.80
CA PRO A 93 20.40 6.05 3.54
C PRO A 93 19.06 6.65 3.09
N SER A 94 17.96 5.90 3.26
CA SER A 94 16.62 6.37 2.90
C SER A 94 16.12 7.50 3.80
N LEU A 95 16.43 7.43 5.10
CA LEU A 95 16.04 8.46 6.07
C LEU A 95 16.84 9.73 5.83
N LEU A 96 18.16 9.62 5.76
CA LEU A 96 19.09 10.75 5.64
C LEU A 96 19.05 11.40 4.24
N GLY A 97 18.77 10.61 3.20
CA GLY A 97 18.51 11.12 1.85
C GLY A 97 17.12 11.73 1.66
N GLY A 98 16.25 11.66 2.67
CA GLY A 98 14.88 12.16 2.59
C GLY A 98 14.78 13.66 2.87
N SER A 99 13.68 14.28 2.40
CA SER A 99 13.42 15.71 2.61
C SER A 99 13.29 16.13 4.08
N ARG A 100 13.09 15.17 4.99
CA ARG A 100 13.01 15.40 6.43
C ARG A 100 14.38 15.57 7.09
N ALA A 101 15.46 15.19 6.43
CA ALA A 101 16.81 15.35 6.95
C ALA A 101 17.14 16.83 7.21
N ARG A 102 17.94 17.05 8.23
CA ARG A 102 18.47 18.35 8.67
C ARG A 102 19.99 18.28 8.62
N MET A 103 20.65 19.42 8.44
CA MET A 103 22.10 19.50 8.56
C MET A 103 22.45 19.90 10.00
N GLY A 104 23.32 19.13 10.64
CA GLY A 104 23.90 19.46 11.95
C GLY A 104 25.42 19.52 11.89
N ALA A 105 26.07 19.88 13.00
CA ALA A 105 27.53 19.98 13.06
C ALA A 105 28.26 18.68 12.69
N ASN A 106 27.62 17.53 12.89
CA ASN A 106 28.18 16.20 12.60
C ASN A 106 27.57 15.55 11.34
N GLY A 107 27.05 16.36 10.42
CA GLY A 107 26.43 15.89 9.18
C GLY A 107 24.90 15.74 9.22
N PRO A 108 24.30 15.09 8.22
CA PRO A 108 22.87 14.94 8.10
C PRO A 108 22.26 14.12 9.25
N TYR A 109 21.10 14.54 9.74
CA TYR A 109 20.33 13.81 10.75
C TYR A 109 18.82 13.91 10.54
N VAL A 110 18.07 12.93 11.04
CA VAL A 110 16.60 12.90 11.02
C VAL A 110 16.06 12.62 12.40
N ILE A 111 15.00 13.32 12.79
CA ILE A 111 14.24 13.04 14.00
C ILE A 111 13.05 12.16 13.64
N VAL A 112 13.02 10.94 14.18
CA VAL A 112 11.97 9.95 13.92
C VAL A 112 11.07 9.80 15.17
N PRO A 113 9.75 10.05 15.04
CA PRO A 113 8.80 9.70 16.09
C PRO A 113 8.57 8.19 16.10
N ILE A 114 8.70 7.57 17.27
CA ILE A 114 8.35 6.17 17.51
C ILE A 114 7.32 6.05 18.62
N THR A 115 6.41 5.09 18.49
CA THR A 115 5.32 4.83 19.46
C THR A 115 5.53 3.55 20.26
N LYS A 116 6.63 2.84 20.00
CA LYS A 116 7.05 1.65 20.73
C LYS A 116 8.49 1.79 21.19
N ASN A 117 8.81 1.24 22.35
CA ASN A 117 10.15 1.11 22.87
C ASN A 117 10.92 0.01 22.11
N GLU A 118 12.24 -0.08 22.35
CA GLU A 118 13.11 -1.07 21.71
C GLU A 118 12.68 -2.52 22.03
N ASN A 119 12.17 -2.76 23.23
CA ASN A 119 11.59 -4.04 23.65
C ASN A 119 10.17 -4.30 23.11
N GLY A 120 9.64 -3.44 22.24
CA GLY A 120 8.31 -3.59 21.62
C GLY A 120 7.14 -3.10 22.47
N THR A 121 7.35 -2.74 23.74
CA THR A 121 6.29 -2.17 24.60
C THR A 121 5.81 -0.80 24.09
N PRO A 122 4.54 -0.43 24.31
CA PRO A 122 4.05 0.88 23.90
C PRO A 122 4.71 2.00 24.69
N VAL A 123 5.02 3.11 24.01
CA VAL A 123 5.45 4.34 24.68
C VAL A 123 4.27 4.88 25.48
N SER A 124 4.41 4.98 26.80
CA SER A 124 3.33 5.38 27.71
C SER A 124 3.87 5.82 29.08
N PRO A 125 3.09 6.53 29.90
CA PRO A 125 3.51 6.92 31.25
C PRO A 125 3.85 5.72 32.16
N LYS A 126 3.27 4.54 31.89
CA LYS A 126 3.58 3.31 32.62
C LYS A 126 4.97 2.76 32.30
N ASN A 127 5.43 2.96 31.06
CA ASN A 127 6.67 2.36 30.57
C ASN A 127 7.81 3.39 30.41
N ASN A 128 7.51 4.68 30.55
CA ASN A 128 8.42 5.77 30.24
C ASN A 128 8.13 7.02 31.08
N SER A 129 9.19 7.71 31.50
CA SER A 129 9.10 9.07 32.03
C SER A 129 8.74 10.03 30.91
N ILE A 130 7.65 10.78 31.09
CA ILE A 130 7.18 11.77 30.11
C ILE A 130 7.88 13.10 30.37
N ASN A 131 8.56 13.64 29.36
CA ASN A 131 9.19 14.95 29.43
C ASN A 131 8.13 16.05 29.56
N SER A 132 7.31 16.21 28.51
CA SER A 132 6.31 17.28 28.46
C SER A 132 5.20 16.96 27.46
N VAL A 133 4.14 17.77 27.48
CA VAL A 133 3.19 17.88 26.37
C VAL A 133 3.87 18.65 25.22
N ILE A 134 3.79 18.13 23.99
CA ILE A 134 4.23 18.80 22.77
C ILE A 134 3.02 19.33 22.00
N ILE A 135 2.99 20.64 21.77
CA ILE A 135 1.86 21.35 21.16
C ILE A 135 2.34 22.02 19.88
N LYS A 136 1.79 21.62 18.73
CA LYS A 136 2.10 22.30 17.46
C LYS A 136 1.44 23.68 17.47
N THR A 137 2.24 24.73 17.31
CA THR A 137 1.78 26.13 17.32
C THR A 137 1.81 26.79 15.95
N GLY A 138 2.49 26.18 14.97
CA GLY A 138 2.53 26.71 13.61
C GLY A 138 3.49 25.93 12.72
N SER A 139 3.90 26.56 11.63
CA SER A 139 4.92 26.04 10.72
C SER A 139 5.75 27.16 10.10
N PHE A 140 6.97 26.85 9.66
CA PHE A 140 7.90 27.77 9.01
C PHE A 140 8.64 27.04 7.88
N LYS A 141 9.25 27.78 6.95
CA LYS A 141 10.10 27.22 5.90
C LYS A 141 11.57 27.24 6.33
N GLU A 142 12.29 26.18 6.02
CA GLU A 142 13.70 25.99 6.33
C GLU A 142 14.34 25.14 5.23
N GLU A 143 15.61 25.37 4.93
CA GLU A 143 16.37 24.50 4.04
C GLU A 143 16.64 23.15 4.71
N ASN A 144 16.60 22.06 3.95
CA ASN A 144 16.93 20.72 4.44
C ASN A 144 18.41 20.38 4.21
N ALA A 145 18.83 19.16 4.57
CA ALA A 145 20.21 18.71 4.38
C ALA A 145 20.69 18.66 2.91
N HIS A 146 19.78 18.82 1.94
CA HIS A 146 20.02 18.70 0.50
C HIS A 146 19.76 20.02 -0.25
N GLY A 147 19.68 21.13 0.47
CA GLY A 147 19.48 22.46 -0.12
C GLY A 147 18.04 22.78 -0.56
N GLN A 148 17.06 21.98 -0.13
CA GLN A 148 15.66 22.15 -0.54
C GLN A 148 14.84 22.84 0.56
N MET A 149 14.05 23.84 0.16
CA MET A 149 13.12 24.51 1.07
C MET A 149 11.94 23.62 1.46
N VAL A 150 11.82 23.32 2.75
CA VAL A 150 10.78 22.44 3.30
C VAL A 150 10.02 23.10 4.45
N THR A 151 8.76 22.73 4.62
CA THR A 151 7.92 23.20 5.74
C THR A 151 8.20 22.39 7.00
N ARG A 152 8.51 23.07 8.10
CA ARG A 152 8.74 22.51 9.43
C ARG A 152 7.67 22.97 10.40
N ASN A 153 7.38 22.15 11.41
CA ASN A 153 6.44 22.50 12.46
C ASN A 153 7.14 23.29 13.57
N ARG A 154 6.47 24.30 14.09
CA ARG A 154 6.84 24.99 15.34
C ARG A 154 6.07 24.36 16.49
N TYR A 155 6.75 24.14 17.61
CA TYR A 155 6.19 23.52 18.80
C TYR A 155 6.39 24.39 20.03
N LYS A 156 5.43 24.34 20.96
CA LYS A 156 5.59 24.75 22.35
C LYS A 156 5.51 23.51 23.24
N TYR A 157 6.12 23.61 24.41
CA TYR A 157 6.17 22.55 25.39
C TYR A 157 5.48 23.02 26.67
N ARG A 158 4.66 22.15 27.27
CA ARG A 158 4.00 22.39 28.55
C ARG A 158 4.27 21.21 29.46
N GLN A 159 4.74 21.47 30.67
CA GLN A 159 4.93 20.45 31.69
C GLN A 159 3.67 20.42 32.56
N ASP A 160 3.05 19.24 32.64
CA ASP A 160 1.91 18.97 33.52
C ASP A 160 2.39 18.19 34.76
N PRO A 161 1.61 18.15 35.86
CA PRO A 161 1.98 17.37 37.05
C PRO A 161 2.32 15.91 36.71
N GLY A 162 3.42 15.41 37.29
CA GLY A 162 3.95 14.06 37.03
C GLY A 162 4.84 13.94 35.78
N MET A 163 5.10 15.03 35.07
CA MET A 163 6.10 15.07 33.98
C MET A 163 7.46 15.51 34.51
N THR A 164 8.52 14.95 33.93
CA THR A 164 9.90 15.15 34.41
C THR A 164 10.57 16.40 33.84
N GLY A 165 10.04 16.96 32.74
CA GLY A 165 10.72 18.02 31.99
C GLY A 165 12.01 17.58 31.29
N GLN A 166 12.35 16.29 31.36
CA GLN A 166 13.61 15.73 30.89
C GLN A 166 13.36 14.47 30.03
N GLY A 167 14.28 14.20 29.10
CA GLY A 167 14.22 13.03 28.22
C GLY A 167 13.55 13.31 26.87
N ASN A 168 13.25 12.24 26.12
CA ASN A 168 12.82 12.32 24.72
C ASN A 168 11.39 11.79 24.45
N VAL A 169 10.60 11.59 25.50
CA VAL A 169 9.22 11.09 25.42
C VAL A 169 8.25 12.22 25.69
N PHE A 170 7.28 12.43 24.79
CA PHE A 170 6.34 13.53 24.85
C PHE A 170 4.90 13.05 24.73
N ALA A 171 4.00 13.75 25.42
CA ALA A 171 2.57 13.60 25.24
C ALA A 171 2.09 14.51 24.10
N ARG A 172 1.29 13.97 23.18
CA ARG A 172 0.60 14.70 22.11
C ARG A 172 -0.89 14.70 22.39
N GLU A 173 -1.46 15.90 22.48
CA GLU A 173 -2.88 16.10 22.69
C GLU A 173 -3.63 16.27 21.37
N GLN A 174 -4.78 15.61 21.27
CA GLN A 174 -5.76 15.83 20.22
C GLN A 174 -7.07 16.26 20.88
N LYS A 175 -7.48 17.50 20.61
CA LYS A 175 -8.77 18.05 21.05
C LYS A 175 -9.85 17.63 20.06
N TYR A 176 -10.90 16.99 20.55
CA TYR A 176 -12.08 16.65 19.77
C TYR A 176 -13.16 17.74 19.90
N LYS A 177 -14.10 17.78 18.94
CA LYS A 177 -15.20 18.78 18.91
C LYS A 177 -16.08 18.74 20.17
N ASN A 178 -16.16 17.59 20.83
CA ASN A 178 -16.89 17.40 22.09
C ASN A 178 -16.10 17.83 23.34
N GLY A 179 -15.00 18.56 23.18
CA GLY A 179 -14.15 19.02 24.29
C GLY A 179 -13.23 17.94 24.87
N LYS A 180 -13.38 16.66 24.48
CA LYS A 180 -12.53 15.57 24.97
C LYS A 180 -11.11 15.74 24.44
N ILE A 181 -10.14 15.62 25.34
CA ILE A 181 -8.72 15.61 24.99
C ILE A 181 -8.24 14.16 25.02
N GLN A 182 -7.75 13.65 23.89
CA GLN A 182 -7.05 12.38 23.85
C GLN A 182 -5.55 12.63 23.87
N ARG A 183 -4.86 11.96 24.79
CA ARG A 183 -3.40 11.94 24.84
C ARG A 183 -2.86 10.70 24.16
N SER A 184 -1.88 10.91 23.30
CA SER A 184 -1.04 9.88 22.69
C SER A 184 0.40 10.16 23.08
N PHE A 185 1.25 9.15 23.18
CA PHE A 185 2.64 9.33 23.61
C PHE A 185 3.59 8.94 22.49
N VAL A 186 4.67 9.71 22.35
CA VAL A 186 5.65 9.53 21.30
C VAL A 186 7.05 9.74 21.86
N LYS A 187 7.98 8.89 21.46
CA LYS A 187 9.40 9.04 21.74
C LYS A 187 10.08 9.54 20.47
N PHE A 188 10.93 10.55 20.58
CA PHE A 188 11.72 11.01 19.43
C PHE A 188 13.14 10.42 19.50
N VAL A 189 13.58 9.83 18.40
CA VAL A 189 14.95 9.32 18.25
C VAL A 189 15.63 10.05 17.10
N VAL A 190 16.89 10.40 17.30
CA VAL A 190 17.73 11.02 16.28
C VAL A 190 18.49 9.92 15.54
N VAL A 191 18.41 9.95 14.22
CA VAL A 191 19.12 9.05 13.30
C VAL A 191 20.19 9.83 12.58
N THR A 192 21.41 9.33 12.64
CA THR A 192 22.59 9.82 11.91
C THR A 192 23.25 8.65 11.18
N GLU A 193 24.28 8.93 10.38
CA GLU A 193 25.07 7.89 9.71
C GLU A 193 25.70 6.90 10.71
N LYS A 194 26.07 7.40 11.90
CA LYS A 194 26.67 6.62 12.98
C LYS A 194 25.66 5.79 13.78
N SER A 195 24.36 6.05 13.64
CA SER A 195 23.33 5.28 14.35
C SER A 195 23.40 3.80 13.95
N ARG A 196 23.19 2.91 14.93
CA ARG A 196 23.10 1.46 14.72
C ARG A 196 21.64 1.01 14.81
N ASN A 197 21.34 -0.20 14.34
CA ASN A 197 20.03 -0.86 14.50
C ASN A 197 18.82 -0.20 13.81
N PHE A 198 19.02 0.74 12.88
CA PHE A 198 17.95 1.32 12.04
C PHE A 198 17.68 0.48 10.78
N PHE A 199 17.28 -0.77 10.98
CA PHE A 199 16.95 -1.67 9.88
C PHE A 199 15.45 -1.88 9.78
N GLN A 200 14.96 -1.87 8.54
CA GLN A 200 13.64 -2.43 8.28
C GLN A 200 13.76 -3.95 8.39
N PRO A 201 12.85 -4.64 9.11
CA PRO A 201 12.84 -6.10 9.16
C PRO A 201 12.66 -6.70 7.76
N ALA A 202 13.12 -7.93 7.58
CA ALA A 202 12.91 -8.67 6.35
C ALA A 202 11.41 -8.78 6.03
N ILE A 203 11.07 -8.66 4.76
CA ILE A 203 9.73 -8.87 4.23
C ILE A 203 9.74 -10.27 3.60
N PRO A 204 9.03 -11.26 4.17
CA PRO A 204 8.99 -12.60 3.58
C PRO A 204 8.23 -12.59 2.26
N ALA A 205 8.68 -13.42 1.31
CA ALA A 205 8.02 -13.62 0.03
C ALA A 205 6.62 -14.23 0.25
N GLN A 206 5.59 -13.59 -0.31
CA GLN A 206 4.20 -14.01 -0.14
C GLN A 206 3.71 -14.92 -1.28
N LYS A 207 4.36 -14.89 -2.45
CA LYS A 207 4.00 -15.68 -3.63
C LYS A 207 2.51 -15.59 -4.03
N ILE A 208 1.91 -14.41 -3.87
CA ILE A 208 0.47 -14.17 -4.05
C ILE A 208 0.09 -14.41 -5.51
N LEU A 209 0.91 -13.92 -6.45
CA LEU A 209 0.63 -14.07 -7.88
C LEU A 209 0.66 -15.53 -8.33
N ALA A 210 1.54 -16.34 -7.75
CA ALA A 210 1.61 -17.77 -8.08
C ALA A 210 0.32 -18.50 -7.69
N GLY A 211 -0.19 -18.29 -6.47
CA GLY A 211 -1.45 -18.91 -6.03
C GLY A 211 -2.64 -18.49 -6.90
N ILE A 212 -2.75 -17.19 -7.17
CA ILE A 212 -3.84 -16.65 -7.99
C ILE A 212 -3.81 -17.16 -9.43
N LYS A 213 -2.61 -17.35 -10.00
CA LYS A 213 -2.49 -17.95 -11.34
C LYS A 213 -3.06 -19.36 -11.40
N GLU A 214 -2.83 -20.18 -10.37
CA GLU A 214 -3.39 -21.53 -10.30
C GLU A 214 -4.92 -21.51 -10.08
N ASP A 215 -5.43 -20.57 -9.28
CA ASP A 215 -6.88 -20.37 -9.11
C ASP A 215 -7.54 -19.98 -10.44
N VAL A 216 -6.95 -19.03 -11.17
CA VAL A 216 -7.42 -18.60 -12.49
C VAL A 216 -7.38 -19.77 -13.48
N LYS A 217 -6.28 -20.51 -13.52
CA LYS A 217 -6.12 -21.68 -14.41
C LYS A 217 -7.18 -22.74 -14.13
N SER A 218 -7.52 -22.95 -12.87
CA SER A 218 -8.59 -23.86 -12.45
C SER A 218 -9.97 -23.32 -12.86
N ALA A 219 -10.23 -22.03 -12.66
CA ALA A 219 -11.47 -21.38 -13.06
C ALA A 219 -11.70 -21.41 -14.58
N LEU A 220 -10.64 -21.23 -15.37
CA LEU A 220 -10.69 -21.33 -16.84
C LEU A 220 -10.96 -22.77 -17.34
N LYS A 221 -10.73 -23.79 -16.50
CA LYS A 221 -11.08 -25.18 -16.81
C LYS A 221 -12.45 -25.59 -16.25
N SER A 222 -13.14 -24.69 -15.57
CA SER A 222 -14.41 -24.98 -14.89
C SER A 222 -15.49 -25.47 -15.85
N LYS A 223 -16.36 -26.36 -15.36
CA LYS A 223 -17.55 -26.82 -16.10
C LYS A 223 -18.43 -25.64 -16.51
N THR A 224 -18.54 -24.62 -15.66
CA THR A 224 -19.31 -23.41 -15.91
C THR A 224 -18.83 -22.65 -17.15
N LEU A 225 -17.51 -22.42 -17.30
CA LEU A 225 -16.99 -21.74 -18.48
C LEU A 225 -17.19 -22.59 -19.74
N LYS A 226 -16.94 -23.91 -19.66
CA LYS A 226 -17.16 -24.83 -20.79
C LYS A 226 -18.62 -24.83 -21.25
N GLN A 227 -19.58 -24.85 -20.32
CA GLN A 227 -21.00 -24.78 -20.62
C GLN A 227 -21.37 -23.44 -21.28
N ALA A 228 -20.85 -22.32 -20.77
CA ALA A 228 -21.09 -21.00 -21.36
C ALA A 228 -20.60 -20.92 -22.80
N VAL A 229 -19.39 -21.43 -23.08
CA VAL A 229 -18.83 -21.49 -24.44
C VAL A 229 -19.68 -22.39 -25.34
N ALA A 230 -20.08 -23.57 -24.87
CA ALA A 230 -20.90 -24.49 -25.65
C ALA A 230 -22.27 -23.89 -26.02
N SER A 231 -22.94 -23.23 -25.06
CA SER A 231 -24.22 -22.54 -25.30
C SER A 231 -24.07 -21.39 -26.29
N ASP A 232 -23.08 -20.53 -26.13
CA ASP A 232 -22.85 -19.41 -27.06
C ASP A 232 -22.49 -19.91 -28.48
N THR A 233 -21.72 -20.99 -28.57
CA THR A 233 -21.37 -21.60 -29.87
C THR A 233 -22.60 -22.21 -30.55
N LYS A 234 -23.48 -22.88 -29.78
CA LYS A 234 -24.75 -23.41 -30.30
C LYS A 234 -25.62 -22.29 -30.87
N ASP A 235 -25.78 -21.19 -30.14
CA ASP A 235 -26.57 -20.04 -30.58
C ASP A 235 -25.98 -19.42 -31.85
N LEU A 236 -24.65 -19.30 -31.93
CA LEU A 236 -23.96 -18.81 -33.13
C LEU A 236 -24.20 -19.73 -34.34
N ILE A 237 -24.20 -21.05 -34.16
CA ILE A 237 -24.48 -22.01 -35.25
C ILE A 237 -25.93 -21.84 -35.74
N LEU A 238 -26.88 -21.70 -34.81
CA LEU A 238 -28.29 -21.47 -35.17
C LEU A 238 -28.48 -20.16 -35.95
N ASP A 239 -27.85 -19.07 -35.52
CA ASP A 239 -27.82 -17.78 -36.23
C ASP A 239 -27.31 -17.95 -37.67
N LEU A 240 -26.22 -18.70 -37.85
CA LEU A 240 -25.60 -18.92 -39.17
C LEU A 240 -26.48 -19.79 -40.07
N LEU A 241 -27.12 -20.83 -39.52
CA LEU A 241 -28.05 -21.69 -40.26
C LEU A 241 -29.30 -20.93 -40.70
N ALA A 242 -29.86 -20.07 -39.83
CA ALA A 242 -30.99 -19.22 -40.18
C ALA A 242 -30.65 -18.24 -41.31
N LYS A 243 -29.47 -17.60 -41.26
CA LYS A 243 -28.98 -16.73 -42.34
C LYS A 243 -28.77 -17.47 -43.67
N LYS A 244 -28.39 -18.75 -43.62
CA LYS A 244 -28.26 -19.58 -44.82
C LYS A 244 -29.61 -19.94 -45.43
N LYS A 245 -30.66 -20.13 -44.62
CA LYS A 245 -32.02 -20.45 -45.10
C LYS A 245 -32.76 -19.23 -45.70
N ASN A 246 -32.41 -18.02 -45.26
CA ASN A 246 -33.02 -16.77 -45.74
C ASN A 246 -32.21 -16.09 -46.86
N ARG A 247 -31.23 -16.80 -47.43
CA ARG A 247 -30.49 -16.43 -48.64
C ARG A 247 -30.85 -17.40 -49.74
#